data_AF-A0AAV7H6J8-F1
#
_entry.id   AF-A0AAV7H6J8-F1
#
_cell.length_a   1.000
_cell.length_b   1.000
_cell.length_c   1.000
_cell.angle_alpha   90.00
_cell.angle_beta   90.00
_cell.angle_gamma   90.00
#
_symmetry.space_group_name_H-M   'P 1'
#
loop_
_entity.id
_entity.type
_entity.pdbx_description
1 polymer ?
#
loop_
_entity_poly.entity_id
_entity_poly.type
_entity_poly.pdbx_seq_one_letter_code
_entity_poly.pdbx_strand_id
1 'polypeptide(L)' 'MTTTQFAMVEELAFLIKDNLHCKHLVLSTEEALISFLQNDSRPKVVLELQPMCPYQRLLLHRLADIYGCTFSTYFTH' A
#
# COMPACT_ATOMS: atom_id res chain seq x y z
N MET A 1 3.09 18.06 6.28
CA MET A 1 2.23 16.90 6.56
C MET A 1 0.97 17.41 7.24
N THR A 2 -0.20 17.15 6.67
CA THR A 2 -1.47 17.52 7.31
C THR A 2 -1.73 16.57 8.48
N THR A 3 -2.41 17.04 9.52
CA THR A 3 -2.80 16.23 10.69
C THR A 3 -3.51 14.93 10.31
N THR A 4 -4.18 14.90 9.17
CA THR A 4 -4.84 13.73 8.58
C THR A 4 -3.87 12.63 8.15
N GLN A 5 -2.72 12.99 7.55
CA GLN A 5 -1.71 12.00 7.11
C GLN A 5 -1.09 11.28 8.30
N PHE A 6 -0.85 12.00 9.39
CA PHE A 6 -0.28 11.42 10.60
C PHE A 6 -1.23 10.41 11.25
N ALA A 7 -2.54 10.74 11.32
CA ALA A 7 -3.56 9.83 11.82
C ALA A 7 -3.69 8.55 10.97
N MET A 8 -3.59 8.66 9.64
CA MET A 8 -3.65 7.49 8.74
C MET A 8 -2.47 6.52 8.95
N VAL A 9 -1.27 7.06 9.18
CA VAL A 9 -0.06 6.27 9.49
C VAL A 9 -0.21 5.56 10.84
N GLU A 10 -0.71 6.24 11.87
CA GLU A 10 -0.97 5.63 13.18
C GLU A 10 -2.02 4.53 13.10
N GLU A 11 -3.09 4.74 12.34
CA GLU A 11 -4.14 3.74 12.16
C GLU A 11 -3.62 2.50 11.43
N LEU A 12 -2.79 2.68 10.40
CA LEU A 12 -2.13 1.58 9.71
C LEU A 12 -1.17 0.82 10.65
N ALA A 13 -0.34 1.55 11.41
CA ALA A 13 0.58 0.98 12.38
C ALA A 13 -0.15 0.18 13.47
N PHE A 14 -1.31 0.67 13.92
CA PHE A 14 -2.16 -0.02 14.88
C PHE A 14 -2.74 -1.31 14.29
N LEU A 15 -3.23 -1.29 13.06
CA LEU A 15 -3.79 -2.48 12.40
C LEU A 15 -2.75 -3.60 12.20
N ILE A 16 -1.51 -3.25 11.84
CA ILE A 16 -0.46 -4.24 11.60
C ILE A 16 0.33 -4.61 12.87
N LYS A 17 0.11 -3.91 14.00
CA LYS A 17 0.89 -4.03 15.24
C LYS A 17 1.06 -5.48 15.69
N ASP A 18 -0.04 -6.23 15.70
CA ASP A 18 -0.09 -7.60 16.23
C ASP A 18 -0.02 -8.68 15.14
N ASN A 19 0.06 -8.29 13.86
CA ASN A 19 0.04 -9.20 12.71
C ASN A 19 1.37 -9.19 11.95
N LEU A 20 2.28 -10.11 12.31
CA LEU A 20 3.60 -10.22 11.67
C LEU A 20 3.51 -10.39 10.14
N HIS A 21 2.56 -11.21 9.66
CA HIS A 21 2.33 -11.39 8.23
C HIS A 21 1.92 -10.08 7.53
N CYS A 22 1.12 -9.25 8.19
CA CYS A 22 0.70 -7.96 7.64
C CYS A 22 1.84 -6.93 7.65
N LYS A 23 2.75 -6.99 8.63
CA LYS A 23 3.98 -6.18 8.62
C LYS A 23 4.85 -6.50 7.42
N HIS A 24 5.10 -7.79 7.17
CA HIS A 24 5.87 -8.22 6.01
C HIS A 24 5.20 -7.79 4.70
N LEU A 25 3.88 -7.92 4.61
CA LEU A 25 3.15 -7.49 3.42
C LEU A 25 3.29 -6.00 3.15
N VAL A 26 3.10 -5.16 4.16
CA VAL A 26 3.23 -3.71 4.04
C VAL A 26 4.67 -3.34 3.66
N LEU A 27 5.67 -3.90 4.33
CA LEU A 27 7.09 -3.69 4.00
C LEU A 27 7.42 -4.09 2.56
N SER A 28 7.05 -5.31 2.14
CA SER A 28 7.32 -5.78 0.77
C SER A 28 6.62 -4.93 -0.29
N THR A 29 5.41 -4.42 0.01
CA THR A 29 4.69 -3.55 -0.92
C THR A 29 5.30 -2.15 -0.96
N GLU A 30 5.73 -1.62 0.18
CA GLU A 30 6.44 -0.35 0.28
C GLU A 30 7.79 -0.40 -0.46
N GLU A 31 8.58 -1.46 -0.28
CA GLU A 31 9.82 -1.69 -1.03
C GLU A 31 9.58 -1.77 -2.54
N ALA A 32 8.55 -2.50 -2.97
CA ALA A 32 8.18 -2.58 -4.37
C ALA A 32 7.76 -1.21 -4.92
N LEU A 33 6.98 -0.43 -4.14
CA LEU A 33 6.55 0.92 -4.50
C LEU A 33 7.74 1.88 -4.60
N ILE A 34 8.68 1.85 -3.66
CA ILE A 34 9.87 2.69 -3.67
C ILE A 34 10.77 2.32 -4.85
N SER A 35 11.04 1.03 -5.06
CA SER A 35 11.82 0.54 -6.21
C SER A 35 11.17 0.93 -7.53
N PHE A 36 9.84 0.95 -7.58
CA PHE A 36 9.06 1.37 -8.72
C PHE A 36 9.15 2.88 -8.98
N LEU A 37 9.03 3.71 -7.93
CA LEU A 37 9.16 5.17 -8.02
C LEU A 37 10.58 5.61 -8.38
N GLN A 38 11.60 4.90 -7.91
CA GLN A 38 13.00 5.17 -8.23
C GLN A 38 13.38 4.73 -9.66
N ASN A 39 12.67 3.77 -10.26
CA ASN A 39 12.88 3.31 -11.64
C ASN A 39 12.20 4.21 -12.69
N ASP A 40 12.40 5.51 -12.53
CA ASP A 40 11.96 6.73 -13.25
C ASP A 40 11.83 6.65 -14.79
N SER A 41 11.08 5.68 -15.33
CA SER A 41 11.04 5.44 -16.79
C SER A 41 9.66 5.40 -17.43
N ARG A 42 8.54 5.25 -16.71
CA ARG A 42 7.20 5.34 -17.34
C ARG A 42 6.09 5.84 -16.40
N PRO A 43 5.28 6.83 -16.83
CA PRO A 43 4.33 7.55 -15.97
C PRO A 43 3.00 6.81 -15.70
N LYS A 44 2.92 5.51 -15.98
CA LYS A 44 1.66 4.76 -15.90
C LYS A 44 1.92 3.25 -15.87
N VAL A 45 2.53 2.76 -14.80
CA VAL A 45 2.65 1.31 -14.61
C VAL A 45 1.80 0.92 -13.41
N VAL A 46 0.88 0.00 -13.66
CA VAL A 46 0.01 -0.59 -12.64
C VAL A 46 0.85 -1.62 -11.90
N LEU A 47 1.01 -1.47 -10.59
CA LEU A 47 1.63 -2.50 -9.76
C LEU A 47 0.60 -3.64 -9.61
N GLU A 48 0.75 -4.69 -10.41
CA GLU A 48 -0.10 -5.88 -10.33
C GLU A 48 0.29 -6.69 -9.09
N LEU A 49 -0.51 -6.54 -8.04
CA LEU A 49 -0.39 -7.34 -6.82
C LEU A 49 -1.25 -8.60 -6.94
N GLN A 50 -0.77 -9.71 -6.35
CA GLN A 50 -1.56 -10.94 -6.28
C GLN A 50 -2.92 -10.72 -5.61
N PRO A 51 -3.94 -11.54 -5.93
CA PRO A 51 -5.24 -11.46 -5.28
C PRO A 51 -5.07 -11.61 -3.77
N MET A 52 -5.42 -10.53 -3.06
CA MET A 52 -5.24 -10.42 -1.62
C MET A 52 -6.58 -10.55 -0.87
N CYS A 53 -6.51 -11.06 0.35
CA CYS A 53 -7.66 -11.11 1.25
C CYS A 53 -8.22 -9.68 1.51
N PRO A 54 -9.52 -9.53 1.82
CA PRO A 54 -10.13 -8.21 2.03
C PRO A 54 -9.41 -7.31 3.03
N TYR A 55 -8.85 -7.91 4.09
CA TYR A 55 -8.07 -7.20 5.10
C TYR A 55 -6.76 -6.63 4.53
N GLN A 56 -6.04 -7.43 3.75
CA GLN A 56 -4.80 -7.02 3.09
C GLN A 56 -5.05 -5.91 2.06
N ARG A 57 -6.17 -5.99 1.30
CA ARG A 57 -6.60 -4.91 0.41
C ARG A 57 -6.83 -3.60 1.14
N LEU A 58 -7.45 -3.63 2.32
CA LEU A 58 -7.69 -2.45 3.14
C LEU A 58 -6.38 -1.82 3.64
N LEU A 59 -5.43 -2.64 4.08
CA LEU A 59 -4.09 -2.17 4.48
C LEU A 59 -3.36 -1.47 3.34
N LEU A 60 -3.38 -2.07 2.15
CA LEU A 60 -2.76 -1.49 0.97
C LEU A 60 -3.45 -0.20 0.53
N HIS A 61 -4.78 -0.14 0.59
CA HIS A 61 -5.51 1.08 0.24
C HIS A 61 -5.09 2.26 1.14
N ARG A 62 -4.97 2.02 2.45
CA ARG A 62 -4.46 3.03 3.39
C ARG A 62 -3.02 3.41 3.12
N LEU A 63 -2.18 2.44 2.78
CA LEU A 63 -0.80 2.69 2.38
C LEU A 63 -0.77 3.64 1.17
N ALA A 64 -1.55 3.35 0.13
CA ALA A 64 -1.63 4.22 -1.04
C ALA A 64 -2.17 5.62 -0.73
N ASP A 65 -3.18 5.74 0.13
CA ASP A 65 -3.68 7.05 0.57
C ASP A 65 -2.59 7.87 1.29
N ILE A 66 -1.67 7.21 2.01
CA ILE A 66 -0.50 7.86 2.63
C ILE A 66 0.49 8.35 1.57
N TYR A 67 0.80 7.54 0.55
CA TYR A 67 1.72 7.92 -0.53
C TYR A 67 1.08 8.77 -1.65
N GLY A 68 -0.24 8.97 -1.62
CA GLY A 68 -0.99 9.66 -2.69
C GLY A 68 -1.15 8.83 -3.97
N CYS A 69 -1.04 7.51 -3.88
CA CYS A 69 -1.28 6.58 -4.98
C CYS A 69 -2.75 6.14 -5.02
N THR A 70 -3.23 5.64 -6.16
CA THR A 70 -4.58 5.06 -6.27
C THR A 70 -4.46 3.56 -6.55
N PHE A 71 -5.07 2.73 -5.69
CA PHE A 71 -5.19 1.29 -5.95
C PHE A 71 -6.45 1.02 -6.78
N SER A 72 -6.26 0.65 -8.04
CA SER A 72 -7.35 0.15 -8.88
C SER A 72 -7.30 -1.37 -8.90
N THR A 73 -8.19 -2.03 -8.15
CA THR A 73 -8.38 -3.48 -8.27
C THR A 73 -9.12 -3.76 -9.57
N TYR A 74 -8.39 -4.00 -10.66
CA TYR A 74 -8.97 -4.57 -11.87
C TYR A 74 -9.31 -6.03 -11.58
N PHE A 75 -10.59 -6.28 -11.31
CA PHE A 75 -11.13 -7.64 -11.30
C PHE A 75 -11.29 -8.03 -12.78
N THR A 76 -10.24 -8.60 -13.37
CA THR A 76 -10.32 -9.18 -14.71
C THR A 76 -11.26 -10.39 -14.63
N HIS A 77 -12.44 -10.24 -15.22
CA HIS A 77 -13.46 -11.27 -15.36
C HIS A 77 -13.28 -12.02 -16.68
#